data_AF-A0A533ZHX4-F1
#
_entry.id   AF-A0A533ZHX4-F1
#
_cell.length_a   1.000
_cell.length_b   1.000
_cell.length_c   1.000
_cell.angle_alpha   90.00
_cell.angle_beta   90.00
_cell.angle_gamma   90.00
#
_symmetry.space_group_name_H-M   'P 1'
#
loop_
_entity.id
_entity.type
_entity.pdbx_description
1 polymer ?
#
loop_
_entity_poly.entity_id
_entity_poly.type
_entity_poly.pdbx_seq_one_letter_code
_entity_poly.pdbx_strand_id
1 'polypeptide(L)'
;MGQDTIKVIAMAAGIIALAGMAAWMGLAHGCEPSRGNGVIAGRVSIDPGLAANVNPTAVLFVIVRRPQGPPRPLAVKRIDAPRFPVSFEITNQDIMVEGSELRGMVDVVARLDKDGRA
;
A
#
# COMPACT_ATOMS: atom_id res chain seq x y z
N MET A 1 -36.86 37.08 -32.02
CA MET A 1 -35.65 36.27 -31.80
C MET A 1 -34.73 37.03 -30.86
N GLY A 2 -34.70 36.71 -29.56
CA GLY A 2 -33.78 37.41 -28.66
C GLY A 2 -33.90 37.04 -27.18
N GLN A 3 -35.11 36.83 -26.66
CA GLN A 3 -35.30 36.55 -25.24
C GLN A 3 -34.89 35.13 -24.83
N ASP A 4 -35.10 34.15 -25.71
CA ASP A 4 -34.76 32.75 -25.43
C ASP A 4 -33.24 32.53 -25.43
N THR A 5 -32.53 33.18 -26.35
CA THR A 5 -31.06 33.13 -26.43
C THR A 5 -30.42 33.76 -25.20
N ILE A 6 -30.97 34.88 -24.69
CA ILE A 6 -30.48 35.55 -23.48
C ILE A 6 -30.66 34.66 -22.24
N LYS A 7 -31.80 33.97 -22.11
CA LYS A 7 -32.06 33.04 -21.01
C LYS A 7 -31.11 31.84 -21.02
N VAL A 8 -30.83 31.27 -22.20
CA VAL A 8 -29.92 30.12 -22.34
C VAL A 8 -28.48 30.52 -21.95
N ILE A 9 -28.03 31.71 -22.37
CA ILE A 9 -26.69 32.21 -22.01
C ILE A 9 -26.59 32.46 -20.50
N ALA A 10 -27.62 33.05 -19.89
CA ALA A 10 -27.64 33.31 -18.45
C ALA A 10 -27.61 32.01 -17.62
N MET A 11 -28.36 30.98 -18.03
CA MET A 11 -28.34 29.67 -17.36
C MET A 11 -26.99 28.95 -17.50
N ALA A 12 -26.37 28.98 -18.68
CA ALA A 12 -25.07 28.35 -18.91
C ALA A 12 -23.95 29.01 -18.08
N ALA A 13 -23.94 30.35 -18.02
CA ALA A 13 -22.95 31.08 -17.22
C ALA A 13 -23.06 30.77 -15.71
N GLY A 14 -24.29 30.64 -15.19
CA GLY A 14 -24.52 30.27 -13.79
C GLY A 14 -23.98 28.89 -13.43
N ILE A 15 -24.19 27.90 -14.29
CA ILE A 15 -23.70 26.52 -14.09
C ILE A 15 -22.16 26.49 -14.12
N ILE A 16 -21.54 27.19 -15.05
CA ILE A 16 -20.08 27.25 -15.18
C ILE A 16 -19.45 27.95 -13.97
N ALA A 17 -20.04 29.04 -13.48
CA ALA A 17 -19.56 29.74 -12.29
C ALA A 17 -19.67 28.87 -11.02
N LEU A 18 -20.76 28.13 -10.85
CA LEU A 18 -20.94 27.17 -9.75
C LEU A 18 -19.93 26.02 -9.82
N ALA A 19 -19.67 25.48 -11.00
CA ALA A 19 -18.67 24.43 -11.19
C ALA A 19 -17.24 24.92 -10.89
N GLY A 20 -16.89 26.14 -11.32
CA GLY A 20 -15.60 26.76 -11.02
C GLY A 20 -15.40 27.00 -9.52
N MET A 21 -16.43 27.47 -8.80
CA MET A 21 -16.38 27.62 -7.34
C MET A 21 -16.26 26.28 -6.61
N ALA A 22 -16.95 25.22 -7.05
CA ALA A 22 -16.85 23.89 -6.45
C ALA A 22 -15.44 23.28 -6.60
N ALA A 23 -14.77 23.55 -7.73
CA ALA A 23 -13.39 23.17 -7.95
C ALA A 23 -12.42 23.97 -7.07
N TRP A 24 -12.58 25.30 -6.96
CA TRP A 24 -11.74 26.13 -6.09
C TRP A 24 -11.90 25.84 -4.60
N MET A 25 -13.11 25.47 -4.15
CA MET A 25 -13.37 25.11 -2.76
C MET A 25 -12.93 23.69 -2.40
N GLY A 26 -12.41 22.94 -3.39
CA GLY A 26 -11.89 21.59 -3.19
C GLY A 26 -12.92 20.51 -2.90
N LEU A 27 -14.20 20.79 -3.16
CA LEU A 27 -15.28 19.81 -3.03
C LEU A 27 -15.29 18.80 -4.19
N ALA A 28 -14.53 19.07 -5.25
CA ALA A 28 -14.31 18.18 -6.38
C ALA A 28 -13.05 17.32 -6.27
N HIS A 29 -12.34 17.33 -5.13
CA HIS A 29 -11.17 16.48 -4.88
C HIS A 29 -11.57 15.04 -4.52
N GLY A 30 -12.39 14.39 -5.35
CA GLY A 30 -12.77 12.99 -5.19
C GLY A 30 -11.71 12.00 -5.70
N CYS A 31 -10.64 12.49 -6.30
CA CYS A 31 -9.57 11.68 -6.88
C CYS A 31 -8.20 12.23 -6.47
N GLU A 32 -7.93 12.38 -5.17
CA GLU A 32 -6.53 12.40 -4.75
C GLU A 32 -6.00 10.95 -4.82
N PRO A 33 -4.96 10.66 -5.63
CA PRO A 33 -4.29 9.37 -5.55
C PRO A 33 -3.78 9.21 -4.12
N SER A 34 -3.99 8.03 -3.53
CA SER A 34 -3.61 7.73 -2.14
C SER A 34 -2.21 8.28 -1.84
N ARG A 35 -2.18 9.40 -1.11
CA ARG A 35 -0.96 10.01 -0.56
C ARG A 35 -0.49 9.23 0.68
N GLY A 36 -1.10 8.07 0.95
CA GLY A 36 -0.64 7.11 1.93
C GLY A 36 0.75 6.60 1.54
N ASN A 37 1.68 6.69 2.49
CA ASN A 37 2.85 5.84 2.52
C ASN A 37 2.40 4.41 2.24
N GLY A 38 2.93 3.74 1.21
CA GLY A 38 2.47 2.41 0.81
C GLY A 38 2.51 1.46 2.01
N VAL A 39 1.42 0.72 2.23
CA VAL A 39 1.32 -0.29 3.29
C VAL A 39 1.05 -1.64 2.64
N ILE A 40 1.81 -2.65 3.04
CA ILE A 40 1.61 -4.04 2.62
C ILE A 40 1.28 -4.84 3.88
N ALA A 41 0.05 -5.33 3.99
CA ALA A 41 -0.41 -6.10 5.13
C ALA A 41 -0.93 -7.48 4.69
N GLY A 42 -0.85 -8.46 5.59
CA GLY A 42 -1.31 -9.81 5.31
C GLY A 42 -1.23 -10.74 6.51
N ARG A 43 -1.51 -12.01 6.26
CA ARG A 43 -1.44 -13.08 7.26
C ARG A 43 -0.63 -14.24 6.71
N VAL A 44 0.39 -14.64 7.44
CA VAL A 44 1.18 -15.84 7.16
C VAL A 44 0.61 -16.99 7.99
N SER A 45 0.23 -18.06 7.32
CA SER A 45 -0.15 -19.34 7.94
C SER A 45 0.85 -20.41 7.51
N ILE A 46 1.03 -21.40 8.37
CA ILE A 46 1.76 -22.62 8.04
C ILE A 46 0.78 -23.79 8.06
N ASP A 47 1.07 -24.82 7.26
CA ASP A 47 0.33 -26.06 7.33
C ASP A 47 0.34 -26.63 8.77
N PRO A 48 -0.81 -27.06 9.32
CA PRO A 48 -0.87 -27.57 10.69
C PRO A 48 0.07 -28.75 10.96
N GLY A 49 0.34 -29.60 9.96
CA GLY A 49 1.27 -30.72 10.06
C GLY A 49 2.74 -30.28 10.16
N LEU A 50 3.07 -29.07 9.70
CA LEU A 50 4.40 -28.47 9.86
C LEU A 50 4.51 -27.58 11.11
N ALA A 51 3.40 -27.09 11.66
CA ALA A 51 3.39 -26.20 12.82
C ALA A 51 4.13 -26.79 14.03
N ALA A 52 4.01 -28.11 14.24
CA ALA A 52 4.69 -28.82 15.32
C ALA A 52 6.22 -28.86 15.17
N ASN A 53 6.75 -28.61 13.97
CA ASN A 53 8.18 -28.64 13.66
C ASN A 53 8.85 -27.26 13.76
N VAL A 54 8.08 -26.21 14.09
CA VAL A 54 8.58 -24.85 14.24
C VAL A 54 9.29 -24.73 15.60
N ASN A 55 10.58 -24.38 15.55
CA ASN A 55 11.37 -24.16 16.76
C ASN A 55 10.87 -22.91 17.51
N PRO A 56 10.80 -22.91 18.85
CA PRO A 56 10.58 -21.70 19.64
C PRO A 56 11.51 -20.53 19.31
N THR A 57 12.72 -20.80 18.81
CA THR A 57 13.71 -19.79 18.40
C THR A 57 13.69 -19.49 16.90
N ALA A 58 12.69 -19.98 16.17
CA ALA A 58 12.55 -19.71 14.74
C ALA A 58 12.32 -18.21 14.50
N VAL A 59 12.70 -17.75 13.30
CA VAL A 59 12.53 -16.35 12.90
C VAL A 59 11.79 -16.31 11.57
N LEU A 60 10.70 -15.55 11.51
CA LEU A 60 9.97 -15.30 10.27
C LEU A 60 10.44 -13.99 9.66
N PHE A 61 10.87 -14.05 8.40
CA PHE A 61 11.19 -12.90 7.58
C PHE A 61 10.12 -12.69 6.53
N VAL A 62 9.49 -11.52 6.52
CA VAL A 62 8.60 -11.09 5.44
C VAL A 62 9.35 -10.07 4.61
N ILE A 63 9.64 -10.42 3.37
CA ILE A 63 10.55 -9.71 2.48
C ILE A 63 9.74 -9.15 1.33
N VAL A 64 9.89 -7.85 1.06
CA VAL A 64 9.32 -7.17 -0.09
C VAL A 64 10.44 -6.81 -1.05
N ARG A 65 10.31 -7.19 -2.32
CA ARG A 65 11.32 -6.91 -3.35
C ARG A 65 10.70 -6.54 -4.69
N ARG A 66 11.51 -5.96 -5.58
CA ARG A 66 11.14 -5.75 -6.98
C ARG A 66 11.31 -7.06 -7.76
N PRO A 67 10.36 -7.44 -8.64
CA PRO A 67 10.49 -8.64 -9.46
C PRO A 67 11.70 -8.61 -10.40
N GLN A 68 12.02 -7.43 -10.94
CA GLN A 68 13.15 -7.20 -11.88
C GLN A 68 14.06 -6.08 -11.37
N GLY A 69 14.63 -6.25 -10.18
CA GLY A 69 15.47 -5.23 -9.55
C GLY A 69 16.79 -5.78 -8.99
N PRO A 70 17.59 -4.91 -8.35
CA PRO A 70 18.77 -5.32 -7.61
C PRO A 70 18.43 -6.45 -6.61
N PRO A 71 19.39 -7.32 -6.25
CA PRO A 71 19.13 -8.45 -5.34
C PRO A 71 18.74 -8.02 -3.92
N ARG A 72 18.92 -6.73 -3.59
CA ARG A 72 18.58 -6.16 -2.29
C ARG A 72 17.06 -5.95 -2.16
N PRO A 73 16.43 -6.38 -1.06
CA PRO A 73 15.01 -6.16 -0.83
C PRO A 73 14.69 -4.67 -0.60
N LEU A 74 13.45 -4.28 -0.88
CA LEU A 74 12.90 -2.95 -0.59
C LEU A 74 12.68 -2.78 0.91
N ALA A 75 12.05 -3.78 1.53
CA ALA A 75 11.71 -3.77 2.95
C ALA A 75 11.78 -5.20 3.50
N VAL A 76 12.13 -5.34 4.77
CA VAL A 76 12.16 -6.63 5.47
C VAL A 76 11.58 -6.45 6.86
N LYS A 77 10.57 -7.25 7.18
CA LYS A 77 10.04 -7.38 8.53
C LYS A 77 10.50 -8.69 9.16
N ARG A 78 11.19 -8.58 10.29
CA ARG A 78 11.64 -9.70 11.10
C ARG A 78 10.67 -9.92 12.26
N ILE A 79 10.27 -11.17 12.48
CA ILE A 79 9.38 -11.59 13.57
C ILE A 79 10.02 -12.77 14.27
N ASP A 80 10.57 -12.55 15.46
CA ASP A 80 11.16 -13.60 16.29
C ASP A 80 10.08 -14.45 16.97
N ALA A 81 10.37 -15.75 17.12
CA ALA A 81 9.47 -16.73 17.75
C ALA A 81 8.01 -16.65 17.26
N PRO A 82 7.76 -16.74 15.93
CA PRO A 82 6.45 -16.50 15.35
C PRO A 82 5.42 -17.54 15.83
N ARG A 83 4.23 -17.05 16.21
CA ARG A 83 3.08 -17.89 16.55
C ARG A 83 2.07 -17.83 15.41
N PHE A 84 1.94 -18.92 14.66
CA PHE A 84 1.06 -18.97 13.50
C PHE A 84 -0.42 -19.14 13.89
N PRO A 85 -1.35 -18.49 13.18
CA PRO A 85 -1.11 -17.56 12.07
C PRO A 85 -0.60 -16.19 12.52
N VAL A 86 0.38 -15.64 11.79
CA VAL A 86 1.00 -14.33 12.09
C VAL A 86 0.41 -13.27 11.17
N SER A 87 -0.12 -12.19 11.74
CA SER A 87 -0.49 -11.00 10.94
C SER A 87 0.73 -10.08 10.83
N PHE A 88 0.95 -9.50 9.65
CA PHE A 88 2.05 -8.57 9.40
C PHE A 88 1.56 -7.32 8.68
N GLU A 89 2.31 -6.24 8.89
CA GLU A 89 2.17 -4.98 8.19
C GLU A 89 3.59 -4.46 7.91
N ILE A 90 3.85 -4.06 6.67
CA ILE A 90 5.10 -3.47 6.22
C ILE A 90 4.77 -2.06 5.75
N THR A 91 5.45 -1.11 6.35
CA THR A 91 5.29 0.33 6.13
C THR A 91 6.59 0.90 5.60
N ASN A 92 6.59 2.20 5.27
CA ASN A 92 7.82 2.89 4.87
C ASN A 92 8.91 2.88 5.97
N GLN A 93 8.58 2.59 7.24
CA GLN A 93 9.58 2.45 8.32
C GLN A 93 10.40 1.16 8.19
N ASP A 94 9.87 0.16 7.48
CA ASP A 94 10.53 -1.13 7.26
C ASP A 94 11.42 -1.11 6.00
N ILE A 95 11.48 0.03 5.28
CA ILE A 95 12.27 0.18 4.06
C ILE A 95 13.76 0.21 4.40
N MET A 96 14.52 -0.62 3.70
CA MET A 96 15.97 -0.75 3.88
C MET A 96 16.78 0.09 2.90
N VAL A 97 16.15 0.57 1.82
CA VAL A 97 16.81 1.34 0.75
C VAL A 97 16.30 2.77 0.77
N GLU A 98 17.17 3.70 1.14
CA GLU A 98 16.85 5.13 1.17
C GLU A 98 16.32 5.60 -0.20
N GLY A 99 15.23 6.38 -0.19
CA GLY A 99 14.56 6.87 -1.39
C GLY A 99 13.67 5.85 -2.12
N SER A 100 13.56 4.61 -1.63
CA SER A 100 12.57 3.66 -2.16
C SER A 100 11.17 3.89 -1.57
N GLU A 101 10.14 3.48 -2.31
CA GLU A 101 8.75 3.49 -1.86
C GLU A 101 8.10 2.11 -2.03
N LEU A 102 7.14 1.80 -1.16
CA LEU A 102 6.25 0.63 -1.28
C LEU A 102 5.12 0.90 -2.29
N ARG A 103 5.47 1.28 -3.52
CA ARG A 103 4.53 1.53 -4.63
C ARG A 103 4.86 0.68 -5.86
N GLY A 104 3.81 0.38 -6.63
CA GLY A 104 3.91 -0.39 -7.87
C GLY A 104 4.02 -1.89 -7.63
N MET A 105 4.48 -2.62 -8.65
CA MET A 105 4.61 -4.07 -8.59
C MET A 105 5.73 -4.50 -7.64
N VAL A 106 5.42 -5.44 -6.76
CA VAL A 106 6.33 -6.02 -5.77
C VAL A 106 6.06 -7.53 -5.64
N ASP A 107 7.10 -8.26 -5.27
CA ASP A 107 6.97 -9.62 -4.75
C ASP A 107 7.03 -9.59 -3.24
N VAL A 108 6.18 -10.38 -2.58
CA VAL A 108 6.19 -10.61 -1.14
C VAL A 108 6.56 -12.06 -0.87
N VAL A 109 7.62 -12.26 -0.09
CA VAL A 109 8.13 -13.59 0.26
C VAL A 109 8.16 -13.74 1.78
N ALA A 110 7.50 -14.76 2.29
CA ALA A 110 7.59 -15.15 3.70
C ALA A 110 8.53 -16.35 3.84
N ARG A 111 9.64 -16.19 4.58
CA ARG A 111 10.60 -17.26 4.85
C ARG A 111 10.68 -17.51 6.35
N LEU A 112 10.39 -18.75 6.76
CA LEU A 112 10.61 -19.20 8.13
C LEU A 112 11.99 -19.83 8.23
N ASP A 113 12.85 -19.23 9.04
CA ASP A 113 14.14 -19.79 9.41
C ASP A 113 14.00 -20.63 10.69
N LYS A 114 14.43 -21.90 10.62
CA LYS A 114 14.16 -22.91 11.66
C LYS A 114 15.18 -22.86 12.80
N ASP A 115 16.44 -22.55 12.52
CA ASP A 115 17.52 -22.50 13.53
C ASP A 115 17.89 -21.06 13.95
N GLY A 116 17.28 -20.05 13.31
CA GLY A 116 17.48 -18.64 13.65
C GLY A 116 18.82 -18.10 13.16
N ARG A 117 19.47 -18.78 12.21
CA ARG A 117 20.70 -18.36 11.54
C ARG A 117 20.36 -17.84 10.15
N ALA A 118 19.96 -16.57 10.08
CA ALA A 118 19.74 -15.84 8.83
C ALA A 118 20.90 -14.92 8.48
#